data_AF-A0A485DCK6-F1
#
_entry.id   AF-A0A485DCK6-F1
#
_cell.length_a   1.000
_cell.length_b   1.000
_cell.length_c   1.000
_cell.angle_alpha   90.00
_cell.angle_beta   90.00
_cell.angle_gamma   90.00
#
_symmetry.space_group_name_H-M   'P 1'
#
loop_
_entity.id
_entity.type
_entity.pdbx_description
1 polymer ?
#
loop_
_entity_poly.entity_id
_entity_poly.type
_entity_poly.pdbx_seq_one_letter_code
_entity_poly.pdbx_strand_id
1 'polypeptide(L)'
;MRWLLRGIYRMGTKPLILSLDGQEAIPLNTVSGTLGHLGIDLRALANSGICSFDPGFSNTAGCESAISYIDTENSVLLHRGYR
;
A
#
# COMPACT_ATOMS: atom_id res chain seq x y z
N MET A 1 -6.09 0.31 -28.43
CA MET A 1 -6.63 -0.44 -27.28
C MET A 1 -5.60 -1.47 -26.78
N ARG A 2 -4.49 -1.01 -26.20
CA ARG A 2 -3.38 -1.88 -25.77
C ARG A 2 -2.60 -1.24 -24.61
N TRP A 3 -3.31 -0.62 -23.66
CA TRP A 3 -2.72 0.15 -22.56
C TRP A 3 -3.36 -0.05 -21.18
N LEU A 4 -4.22 -1.05 -20.98
CA LEU A 4 -4.99 -1.17 -19.72
C LEU A 4 -4.84 -2.49 -18.95
N LEU A 5 -3.93 -3.39 -19.34
CA LEU A 5 -3.90 -4.75 -18.73
C LEU A 5 -2.56 -5.17 -18.10
N ARG A 6 -1.58 -4.27 -17.95
CA ARG A 6 -0.34 -4.57 -17.21
C ARG A 6 0.19 -3.31 -16.53
N GLY A 7 0.15 -3.26 -15.19
CA GLY A 7 1.05 -2.39 -14.43
C GLY A 7 0.44 -1.36 -13.48
N ILE A 8 -0.65 -1.68 -12.77
CA ILE A 8 -1.11 -0.81 -11.66
C ILE A 8 -0.24 -1.03 -10.40
N TYR A 9 0.45 -2.17 -10.31
CA TYR A 9 1.30 -2.52 -9.18
C TYR A 9 2.73 -2.80 -9.64
N ARG A 10 3.71 -2.24 -8.91
CA ARG A 10 5.07 -2.78 -8.86
C ARG A 10 5.32 -3.24 -7.43
N MET A 11 5.45 -4.55 -7.24
CA MET A 11 5.96 -5.08 -5.98
C MET A 11 7.40 -4.63 -5.88
N GLY A 12 7.71 -3.85 -4.84
CA GLY A 12 9.08 -3.43 -4.61
C GLY A 12 9.93 -4.68 -4.40
N THR A 13 11.05 -4.76 -5.11
CA THR A 13 11.96 -5.92 -5.04
C THR A 13 12.81 -5.93 -3.78
N LYS A 14 12.76 -4.87 -2.96
CA LYS A 14 13.44 -4.80 -1.68
C LYS A 14 12.51 -5.27 -0.56
N PRO A 15 12.82 -6.40 0.11
CA PRO A 15 12.07 -6.86 1.27
C PRO A 15 12.29 -5.89 2.43
N LEU A 16 11.20 -5.50 3.09
CA LEU A 16 11.21 -4.80 4.37
C LEU A 16 11.17 -5.86 5.47
N ILE A 17 11.80 -5.63 6.61
CA ILE A 17 11.86 -6.61 7.69
C ILE A 17 11.18 -6.03 8.92
N LEU A 18 10.17 -6.72 9.44
CA LEU A 18 9.59 -6.45 10.75
C LEU A 18 10.34 -7.28 11.80
N SER A 19 11.00 -6.59 12.73
CA SER A 19 11.72 -7.21 13.85
C SER A 19 10.99 -6.89 15.15
N LEU A 20 10.72 -7.93 15.95
CA LEU A 20 10.12 -7.83 17.27
C LEU A 20 10.98 -8.64 18.26
N ASP A 21 11.10 -8.14 19.48
CA ASP A 21 11.92 -8.78 20.51
C ASP A 21 11.38 -10.18 20.82
N GLY A 22 12.23 -11.19 20.66
CA GLY A 22 11.89 -12.60 20.94
C GLY A 22 11.07 -13.30 19.87
N GLN A 23 10.87 -12.69 18.68
CA GLN A 23 10.24 -13.35 17.54
C GLN A 23 11.18 -13.40 16.33
N GLU A 24 10.93 -14.37 15.44
CA GLU A 24 11.62 -14.44 14.16
C GLU A 24 11.26 -13.22 13.30
N ALA A 25 12.25 -12.67 12.60
CA ALA A 25 12.05 -11.52 11.74
C ALA A 25 11.11 -11.86 10.57
N ILE A 26 10.08 -11.04 10.38
CA ILE A 26 9.06 -11.28 9.36
C ILE A 26 9.37 -10.43 8.12
N PRO A 27 9.64 -11.05 6.96
CA PRO A 27 9.78 -10.30 5.71
C PRO A 27 8.41 -9.78 5.25
N LEU A 28 8.36 -8.49 4.99
CA LEU A 28 7.21 -7.78 4.44
C LEU A 28 7.56 -7.22 3.06
N ASN A 29 6.55 -7.14 2.21
CA ASN A 29 6.68 -6.54 0.88
C ASN A 29 6.17 -5.10 0.88
N THR A 30 6.62 -4.33 -0.09
CA THR A 30 6.10 -2.98 -0.33
C THR A 30 5.12 -2.98 -1.51
N VAL A 31 4.14 -2.10 -1.39
CA VAL A 31 3.06 -1.83 -2.33
C VAL A 31 3.27 -0.43 -2.90
N SER A 32 3.43 -0.28 -4.21
CA SER A 32 3.52 1.04 -4.84
C SER A 32 2.39 1.25 -5.83
N GLY A 33 1.72 2.41 -5.73
CA GLY A 33 0.78 2.90 -6.72
C GLY A 33 1.44 3.86 -7.72
N THR A 34 0.67 4.34 -8.69
CA THR A 34 1.13 5.38 -9.63
C THR A 34 1.33 6.74 -8.95
N LEU A 35 0.52 7.04 -7.93
CA LEU A 35 0.56 8.25 -7.10
C LEU A 35 0.29 7.85 -5.64
N GLY A 36 0.61 8.76 -4.72
CA GLY A 36 0.41 8.56 -3.27
C GLY A 36 1.57 7.86 -2.57
N HIS A 37 1.31 7.40 -1.35
CA HIS A 37 2.34 6.83 -0.47
C HIS A 37 2.72 5.39 -0.85
N LEU A 38 3.94 5.01 -0.46
CA LEU A 38 4.37 3.61 -0.47
C LEU A 38 3.64 2.86 0.66
N GLY A 39 2.91 1.81 0.30
CA GLY A 39 2.26 0.92 1.25
C GLY A 39 3.15 -0.25 1.67
N ILE A 40 2.80 -0.89 2.78
CA ILE A 40 3.40 -2.13 3.26
C ILE A 40 2.33 -3.22 3.22
N ASP A 41 2.66 -4.36 2.63
CA ASP A 41 1.77 -5.52 2.60
C ASP A 41 1.83 -6.26 3.93
N LEU A 42 0.78 -6.11 4.74
CA LEU A 42 0.68 -6.72 6.07
C LEU A 42 0.07 -8.12 6.05
N ARG A 43 -0.25 -8.69 4.88
CA ARG A 43 -0.88 -10.03 4.80
C ARG A 43 -0.03 -11.14 5.42
N ALA A 44 1.30 -10.98 5.41
CA ALA A 44 2.22 -11.91 6.07
C ALA A 44 2.01 -12.00 7.60
N LEU A 45 1.39 -11.00 8.22
CA LEU A 45 1.12 -10.98 9.67
C LEU A 45 -0.08 -11.85 10.08
N ALA A 46 -0.91 -12.31 9.13
CA ALA A 46 -2.12 -13.08 9.44
C ALA A 46 -1.84 -14.34 10.28
N ASN A 47 -0.65 -14.94 10.13
CA ASN A 47 -0.24 -16.16 10.82
C ASN A 47 0.80 -15.93 11.93
N SER A 48 1.19 -14.68 12.21
CA SER A 48 2.23 -14.37 13.21
C SER A 48 1.68 -14.05 14.61
N GLY A 49 0.34 -14.01 14.76
CA GLY A 49 -0.29 -13.58 16.01
C GLY A 49 -0.18 -12.08 16.27
N ILE A 50 0.29 -11.30 15.27
CA ILE A 50 0.43 -9.85 15.33
C ILE A 50 -0.71 -9.21 14.52
N CYS A 51 -1.29 -8.15 15.05
CA CYS A 51 -2.28 -7.34 14.34
C CYS A 51 -1.78 -5.89 14.23
N SER A 52 -2.07 -5.24 13.10
CA SER A 52 -1.88 -3.80 12.97
C SER A 52 -2.97 -3.04 13.73
N PHE A 53 -2.58 -2.00 14.45
CA PHE A 53 -3.51 -1.14 15.17
C PHE A 53 -3.55 0.26 14.53
N ASP A 54 -4.63 0.55 13.80
CA ASP A 54 -4.89 1.85 13.14
C ASP A 54 -6.38 2.22 13.30
N PRO A 55 -6.77 2.78 14.46
CA PRO A 55 -8.14 3.21 14.69
C PRO A 55 -8.60 4.22 13.64
N GLY A 56 -9.67 3.88 12.92
CA GLY A 56 -10.20 4.74 11.86
C GLY A 56 -9.49 4.62 10.50
N PHE A 57 -8.54 3.68 10.35
CA PHE A 57 -7.90 3.32 9.06
C PHE A 57 -7.20 4.49 8.36
N SER A 58 -6.71 5.47 9.12
CA SER A 58 -6.06 6.67 8.59
C SER A 58 -4.76 6.39 7.84
N ASN A 59 -4.09 5.29 8.18
CA ASN A 59 -2.82 4.86 7.59
C ASN A 59 -2.91 3.42 7.06
N THR A 60 -4.11 2.99 6.66
CA THR A 60 -4.37 1.65 6.11
C THR A 60 -5.01 1.78 4.73
N ALA A 61 -4.27 1.36 3.69
CA ALA A 61 -4.81 1.28 2.33
C ALA A 61 -5.71 0.04 2.20
N GLY A 62 -7.03 0.25 2.24
CA GLY A 62 -8.01 -0.85 2.22
C GLY A 62 -8.24 -1.51 0.85
N CYS A 63 -7.90 -0.83 -0.26
CA CYS A 63 -8.05 -1.39 -1.60
C CYS A 63 -7.12 -0.73 -2.62
N GLU A 64 -6.98 -1.39 -3.77
CA GLU A 64 -6.42 -0.78 -4.97
C GLU A 64 -7.52 -0.02 -5.72
N SER A 65 -7.21 1.18 -6.19
CA SER A 65 -8.15 1.98 -6.97
C SER A 65 -7.47 2.70 -8.12
N ALA A 66 -8.15 2.71 -9.26
CA ALA A 66 -7.82 3.53 -10.43
C ALA A 66 -8.95 4.54 -10.74
N ILE A 67 -9.82 4.81 -9.76
CA ILE A 67 -11.00 5.68 -9.95
C ILE A 67 -10.65 7.13 -9.64
N SER A 68 -10.21 7.41 -8.42
CA SER A 68 -9.92 8.77 -7.98
C SER A 68 -8.62 8.82 -7.17
N TYR A 69 -7.94 9.95 -7.23
CA TYR A 69 -6.80 10.29 -6.37
C TYR A 69 -7.05 11.65 -5.72
N ILE A 70 -6.75 11.75 -4.43
CA ILE A 70 -6.92 12.98 -3.65
C ILE A 70 -5.60 13.26 -2.93
N ASP A 71 -5.12 14.49 -3.06
CA ASP A 71 -4.02 15.04 -2.28
C ASP A 71 -4.49 16.38 -1.71
N THR A 72 -4.75 16.37 -0.40
CA THR A 72 -5.31 17.51 0.33
C THR A 72 -4.28 18.61 0.55
N GLU A 73 -3.00 18.27 0.67
CA GLU A 73 -1.93 19.24 0.90
C GLU A 73 -1.72 20.10 -0.35
N ASN A 74 -1.77 19.48 -1.52
CA ASN A 74 -1.56 20.15 -2.80
C ASN A 74 -2.85 20.57 -3.51
N SER A 75 -4.02 20.40 -2.87
CA SER A 75 -5.34 20.72 -3.45
C SER A 75 -5.55 20.05 -4.82
N VAL A 76 -5.27 18.75 -4.90
CA VAL A 76 -5.44 17.92 -6.10
C VAL A 76 -6.57 16.92 -5.89
N LEU A 77 -7.54 16.94 -6.79
CA LEU A 77 -8.54 15.89 -6.98
C LEU A 77 -8.40 15.42 -8.42
N LEU A 78 -8.24 14.12 -8.63
CA LEU A 78 -8.26 13.51 -9.95
C LEU A 78 -9.38 12.47 -10.01
N HIS A 79 -10.21 12.52 -11.05
CA HIS A 79 -11.12 11.44 -11.41
C HIS A 79 -10.67 10.83 -12.74
N ARG A 80 -10.26 9.57 -12.70
CA ARG A 80 -9.65 8.83 -13.83
C ARG A 80 -8.45 9.56 -14.44
N GLY A 81 -7.71 10.30 -13.61
CA GLY A 81 -6.52 11.06 -14.02
C GLY A 81 -6.80 12.49 -14.54
N TYR A 82 -8.06 12.89 -14.66
CA TYR A 82 -8.46 14.26 -15.02
C TYR A 82 -8.75 15.08 -13.75
N ARG A 83 -8.34 16.35 -13.75
CA ARG A 83 -8.55 17.27 -12.64
C ARG A 83 -9.99 17.80 -12.60
#